data_AF-A0A924XW45-F1
#
_entry.id   AF-A0A924XW45-F1
#
_cell.length_a   1.000
_cell.length_b   1.000
_cell.length_c   1.000
_cell.angle_alpha   90.00
_cell.angle_beta   90.00
_cell.angle_gamma   90.00
#
_symmetry.space_group_name_H-M   'P 1'
#
loop_
_entity.id
_entity.type
_entity.pdbx_description
1 polymer ?
#
loop_
_entity_poly.entity_id
_entity_poly.type
_entity_poly.pdbx_seq_one_letter_code
_entity_poly.pdbx_strand_id
1 'polypeptide(L)' 'PPGPQSTTPGPGPQGQVVQTPQGPAVDTGGTSGYRQLGGPGNVGGIMVPNGNGTSTIIRPDGSVQTVPTPR' A
#
# COMPACT_ATOMS: atom_id res chain seq x y z
N PRO A 1 33.43 7.00 7.56
CA PRO A 1 32.27 7.38 6.71
C PRO A 1 31.11 6.37 6.87
N PRO A 2 29.87 6.81 7.12
CA PRO A 2 28.72 5.92 7.03
C PRO A 2 28.46 5.61 5.55
N GLY A 3 28.37 4.33 5.19
CA GLY A 3 28.13 3.87 3.83
C GLY A 3 26.71 4.18 3.34
N PRO A 4 26.44 4.05 2.02
CA PRO A 4 25.13 4.32 1.45
C PRO A 4 24.09 3.35 2.04
N GLN A 5 23.11 3.89 2.77
CA GLN A 5 22.00 3.11 3.28
C GLN A 5 21.15 2.66 2.09
N SER A 6 21.12 1.35 1.82
CA SER A 6 20.16 0.76 0.90
C SER A 6 18.75 0.99 1.46
N THR A 7 18.07 2.04 1.01
CA THR A 7 16.65 2.24 1.27
C THR A 7 15.86 1.29 0.39
N THR A 8 15.93 -0.01 0.67
CA THR A 8 14.96 -0.96 0.15
C THR A 8 13.79 -0.92 1.13
N PRO A 9 12.60 -0.41 0.76
CA PRO A 9 11.41 -0.61 1.57
C PRO A 9 11.23 -2.12 1.69
N GLY A 10 11.55 -2.67 2.88
CA GLY A 10 11.33 -4.06 3.18
C GLY A 10 9.85 -4.40 3.03
N PRO A 11 9.48 -5.67 2.84
CA PRO A 11 8.07 -6.05 2.88
C PRO A 11 7.53 -5.60 4.25
N GLY A 12 6.71 -4.56 4.25
CA GLY A 12 5.97 -4.13 5.44
C GLY A 12 5.23 -5.33 6.05
N PRO A 13 4.95 -5.30 7.35
CA PRO A 13 4.30 -6.41 8.03
C PRO A 13 2.94 -6.70 7.39
N GLN A 14 2.79 -7.92 6.89
CA GLN A 14 1.51 -8.48 6.44
C GLN A 14 0.51 -8.45 7.62
N GLY A 15 -0.77 -8.23 7.34
CA GLY A 15 -1.82 -8.16 8.34
C GLY A 15 -2.07 -6.78 8.94
N GLN A 16 -1.38 -5.73 8.48
CA GLN A 16 -1.69 -4.36 8.88
C GLN A 16 -2.99 -3.86 8.26
N VAL A 17 -3.77 -3.13 9.04
CA VAL A 17 -4.97 -2.44 8.53
C VAL A 17 -4.55 -1.11 7.92
N VAL A 18 -4.88 -0.94 6.65
CA VAL A 18 -4.73 0.30 5.90
C VAL A 18 -6.08 1.01 5.82
N GLN A 19 -6.11 2.26 6.27
CA GLN A 19 -7.30 3.10 6.11
C GLN A 19 -7.38 3.58 4.66
N THR A 20 -8.43 3.16 3.96
CA THR A 20 -8.75 3.66 2.62
C THR A 20 -10.03 4.50 2.67
N PRO A 21 -10.28 5.38 1.70
CA PRO A 21 -11.49 6.19 1.65
C PRO A 21 -12.81 5.39 1.62
N GLN A 22 -12.76 4.12 1.17
CA GLN A 22 -13.91 3.22 1.10
C GLN A 22 -14.07 2.38 2.38
N GLY A 23 -13.10 2.45 3.29
CA GLY A 23 -13.07 1.68 4.51
C GLY A 23 -11.71 1.05 4.80
N PRO A 24 -11.57 0.40 5.96
CA PRO A 24 -10.35 -0.31 6.32
C PRO A 24 -10.13 -1.54 5.41
N ALA A 25 -8.92 -1.67 4.87
CA ALA A 25 -8.45 -2.85 4.16
C ALA A 25 -7.30 -3.50 4.91
N VAL A 26 -7.05 -4.78 4.71
CA VAL A 26 -5.94 -5.52 5.32
C VAL A 26 -4.85 -5.70 4.29
N ASP A 27 -3.63 -5.34 4.61
CA ASP A 27 -2.46 -5.66 3.80
C ASP A 27 -2.22 -7.17 3.81
N THR A 28 -2.44 -7.83 2.68
CA THR A 28 -2.22 -9.27 2.52
C THR A 28 -0.82 -9.62 2.05
N GLY A 29 0.08 -8.62 1.93
CA GLY A 29 1.45 -8.77 1.45
C GLY A 29 1.66 -8.26 0.04
N GLY A 30 2.85 -8.47 -0.49
CA GLY A 30 3.27 -7.94 -1.80
C GLY A 30 4.77 -7.75 -1.87
N THR A 31 5.20 -6.95 -2.84
CA THR A 31 6.61 -6.59 -3.03
C THR A 31 6.89 -5.17 -2.53
N SER A 32 8.12 -4.68 -2.72
CA SER A 32 8.46 -3.27 -2.44
C SER A 32 7.72 -2.31 -3.38
N GLY A 33 7.40 -2.74 -4.61
CA GLY A 33 6.74 -1.90 -5.62
C GLY A 33 5.22 -1.90 -5.54
N TYR A 34 4.61 -2.85 -4.83
CA TYR A 34 3.17 -2.90 -4.63
C TYR A 34 2.79 -3.77 -3.44
N ARG A 35 1.66 -3.46 -2.82
CA ARG A 35 1.04 -4.18 -1.72
C ARG A 35 -0.37 -4.59 -2.15
N GLN A 36 -0.79 -5.77 -1.78
CA GLN A 36 -2.15 -6.23 -2.02
C GLN A 36 -2.98 -5.96 -0.77
N LEU A 37 -4.16 -5.39 -0.98
CA LEU A 37 -5.14 -5.10 0.05
C LEU A 37 -6.30 -6.07 -0.10
N GLY A 38 -6.57 -6.83 0.97
CA GLY A 38 -7.76 -7.64 1.13
C GLY A 38 -8.84 -6.89 1.90
N GLY A 39 -10.06 -6.88 1.40
CA GLY A 39 -11.21 -6.27 2.05
C GLY A 39 -12.51 -6.70 1.39
N PRO A 40 -13.65 -6.61 2.08
CA PRO A 40 -14.94 -6.98 1.51
C PRO A 40 -15.32 -6.05 0.35
N GLY A 41 -15.85 -6.62 -0.74
CA GLY A 41 -16.30 -5.88 -1.92
C GLY A 41 -15.18 -5.07 -2.60
N ASN A 42 -15.42 -3.79 -2.86
CA ASN A 42 -14.49 -2.87 -3.53
C ASN A 42 -13.47 -2.21 -2.58
N VAL A 43 -13.34 -2.69 -1.33
CA VAL A 43 -12.38 -2.12 -0.37
C VAL A 43 -10.96 -2.64 -0.61
N GLY A 44 -10.82 -3.84 -1.20
CA GLY A 44 -9.53 -4.40 -1.58
C GLY A 44 -8.94 -3.81 -2.87
N GLY A 45 -7.69 -4.15 -3.18
CA GLY A 45 -7.00 -3.68 -4.38
C GLY A 45 -5.49 -3.83 -4.35
N ILE A 46 -4.81 -3.18 -5.29
CA ILE A 46 -3.35 -3.08 -5.33
C ILE A 46 -2.96 -1.67 -4.92
N MET A 47 -2.17 -1.55 -3.86
CA MET A 47 -1.59 -0.30 -3.39
C MET A 47 -0.16 -0.17 -3.92
N VAL A 48 0.16 0.93 -4.58
CA VAL A 48 1.49 1.26 -5.10
C VAL A 48 2.03 2.45 -4.31
N PRO A 49 3.11 2.30 -3.52
CA PRO A 49 3.73 3.41 -2.80
C PRO A 49 4.42 4.38 -3.76
N ASN A 50 4.11 5.67 -3.67
CA ASN A 50 4.68 6.69 -4.56
C ASN A 50 6.01 7.29 -4.02
N GLY A 51 6.48 6.84 -2.85
CA GLY A 51 7.72 7.33 -2.22
C GLY A 51 7.67 8.76 -1.67
N ASN A 52 6.58 9.49 -1.88
CA ASN A 52 6.39 10.87 -1.42
C ASN A 52 5.47 10.99 -0.19
N GLY A 53 5.07 9.88 0.44
CA GLY A 53 4.06 9.87 1.53
C GLY A 53 2.62 9.68 1.04
N THR A 54 2.45 9.26 -0.21
CA THR A 54 1.15 8.84 -0.76
C THR A 54 1.28 7.45 -1.37
N SER A 55 0.13 6.80 -1.54
CA SER A 55 0.01 5.54 -2.29
C SER A 55 -1.15 5.61 -3.25
N THR A 56 -1.04 4.90 -4.36
CA THR A 56 -2.09 4.77 -5.37
C THR A 56 -2.77 3.42 -5.18
N ILE A 57 -4.09 3.40 -4.97
CA ILE A 57 -4.90 2.18 -4.87
C ILE A 57 -5.59 1.95 -6.21
N ILE A 58 -5.38 0.78 -6.79
CA ILE A 58 -6.00 0.27 -8.00
C ILE A 58 -6.98 -0.82 -7.59
N ARG A 59 -8.27 -0.63 -7.86
CA ARG A 59 -9.33 -1.52 -7.40
C ARG A 59 -9.75 -2.54 -8.46
N PRO A 60 -10.44 -3.63 -8.06
CA PRO A 60 -10.97 -4.61 -9.00
C PRO A 60 -11.98 -4.04 -10.01
N ASP A 61 -12.68 -2.97 -9.66
CA ASP A 61 -13.62 -2.25 -10.55
C ASP A 61 -12.92 -1.34 -11.57
N GLY A 62 -11.58 -1.31 -11.57
CA GLY A 62 -10.78 -0.46 -12.43
C GLY A 62 -10.65 0.99 -11.94
N SER A 63 -11.26 1.35 -10.82
CA SER A 63 -11.08 2.68 -10.24
C SER A 63 -9.69 2.83 -9.62
N VAL A 64 -9.14 4.04 -9.74
CA VAL A 64 -7.82 4.40 -9.20
C VAL A 64 -7.96 5.57 -8.26
N GLN A 65 -7.30 5.51 -7.10
CA GLN A 65 -7.33 6.60 -6.14
C GLN A 65 -6.00 6.78 -5.43
N THR A 66 -5.56 8.03 -5.30
CA THR A 66 -4.39 8.38 -4.48
C THR A 66 -4.83 8.66 -3.05
N VAL A 67 -4.14 8.05 -2.09
CA VAL A 67 -4.38 8.19 -0.66
C VAL A 67 -3.12 8.65 0.05
N PRO A 68 -3.21 9.54 1.07
CA PRO A 68 -2.11 9.77 1.98
C PRO A 68 -1.74 8.48 2.71
N THR A 69 -0.45 8.22 2.90
CA THR A 69 0.02 7.03 3.62
C THR A 69 1.00 7.46 4.69
N PRO A 70 0.73 7.17 5.98
CA PRO A 70 1.68 7.44 7.06
C PRO A 70 3.03 6.77 6.75
N ARG A 71 4.12 7.46 7.07
CA ARG A 71 5.49 6.94 6.94
C ARG A 71 5.88 6.17 8.20
#